data_AF-A0A1E1W1B0-F1
#
_entry.id   AF-A0A1E1W1B0-F1
#
_cell.length_a   1.000
_cell.length_b   1.000
_cell.length_c   1.000
_cell.angle_alpha   90.00
_cell.angle_beta   90.00
_cell.angle_gamma   90.00
#
_symmetry.space_group_name_H-M   'P 1'
#
loop_
_entity.id
_entity.type
_entity.pdbx_description
1 polymer ?
#
loop_
_entity_poly.entity_id
_entity_poly.type
_entity_poly.pdbx_seq_one_letter_code
_entity_poly.pdbx_strand_id
1 'polypeptide(L)'
;ELPKKLILSKQEIACERHFNSHTSRLIDGRFSVRLPLKQPPACLGDSYHLSKKRLLNLEKRFRKSPDLKSRYCNFIKEYQDLGHLSVSDIRRPEPAYFLCHHAVIKESSESSCVIYQ
;
A
#
# COMPACT_ATOMS: atom_id res chain seq x y z
N GLU A 1 16.66 42.51 3.50
CA GLU A 1 15.47 41.99 4.20
C GLU A 1 15.93 40.94 5.21
N LEU A 2 15.41 40.96 6.44
CA LEU A 2 15.75 39.95 7.46
C LEU A 2 14.97 38.66 7.16
N PRO A 3 15.59 37.46 7.23
CA PRO A 3 14.90 36.21 6.96
C PRO A 3 13.77 36.03 7.98
N LYS A 4 12.52 35.95 7.50
CA LYS A 4 11.34 35.69 8.34
C LYS A 4 11.55 34.35 9.04
N LYS A 5 11.60 34.38 10.38
CA LYS A 5 11.66 33.17 11.21
C LYS A 5 10.36 32.38 10.98
N LEU A 6 10.45 31.26 10.28
CA LEU A 6 9.33 30.35 10.06
C LEU A 6 8.92 29.77 11.42
N ILE A 7 7.77 30.21 11.94
CA ILE A 7 7.17 29.58 13.12
C ILE A 7 6.43 28.34 12.61
N LEU A 8 7.10 27.20 12.70
CA LEU A 8 6.53 25.91 12.33
C LEU A 8 5.50 25.48 13.38
N SER A 9 4.37 24.96 12.92
CA SER A 9 3.38 24.29 13.76
C SER A 9 3.96 23.03 14.39
N LYS A 10 3.34 22.55 15.47
CA LYS A 10 3.74 21.29 16.12
C LYS A 10 3.74 20.10 15.15
N GLN A 11 2.83 20.10 14.17
CA GLN A 11 2.74 19.05 13.16
C GLN A 11 3.89 19.13 12.17
N GLU A 12 4.25 20.32 11.70
CA GLU A 12 5.39 20.51 10.78
C GLU A 12 6.70 20.10 11.44
N ILE A 13 6.92 20.49 12.69
CA ILE A 13 8.09 20.06 13.47
C ILE A 13 8.13 18.54 13.61
N ALA A 14 6.99 17.89 13.90
CA ALA A 14 6.92 16.44 14.02
C ALA A 14 7.20 15.74 12.68
N CYS A 15 6.66 16.25 11.57
CA CYS A 15 6.90 15.76 10.22
C CYS A 15 8.39 15.87 9.84
N GLU A 16 9.02 17.03 10.07
CA GLU A 16 10.43 17.23 9.77
C GLU A 16 11.32 16.31 10.61
N ARG A 17 11.04 16.17 11.91
CA ARG A 17 11.74 15.22 12.78
C ARG A 17 11.59 13.78 12.29
N HIS A 18 10.38 13.36 11.92
CA HIS A 18 10.12 12.02 11.41
C HIS A 18 10.85 11.75 10.09
N PHE A 19 10.85 12.73 9.18
CA PHE A 19 11.56 12.63 7.91
C PHE A 19 13.07 12.48 8.15
N ASN A 20 13.66 13.35 8.97
CA ASN A 20 15.09 13.30 9.26
C ASN A 20 15.50 12.01 9.99
N SER A 21 14.64 11.46 10.86
CA SER A 21 14.98 10.24 11.62
C SER A 21 14.70 8.94 10.86
N HIS A 22 13.87 8.96 9.82
CA HIS A 22 13.44 7.73 9.13
C HIS A 22 13.62 7.76 7.61
N THR A 23 14.32 8.76 7.09
CA THR A 23 14.72 8.80 5.68
C THR A 23 16.20 8.49 5.59
N SER A 24 16.53 7.47 4.82
CA SER A 24 17.92 7.09 4.54
C SER A 24 18.11 6.87 3.05
N ARG A 25 19.36 7.00 2.60
CA ARG A 25 19.74 6.66 1.22
C ARG A 25 20.26 5.22 1.19
N LEU A 26 19.67 4.42 0.31
CA LEU A 26 20.09 3.05 0.04
C LEU A 26 21.35 3.03 -0.82
N ILE A 27 22.01 1.88 -0.87
CA ILE A 27 23.29 1.67 -1.59
C ILE A 27 23.14 1.92 -3.10
N ASP A 28 21.96 1.64 -3.65
CA ASP A 28 21.61 1.90 -5.06
C ASP A 28 21.25 3.37 -5.34
N GLY A 29 21.36 4.24 -4.34
CA GLY A 29 21.08 5.67 -4.45
C GLY A 29 19.62 6.07 -4.25
N ARG A 30 18.67 5.11 -4.09
CA ARG A 30 17.26 5.39 -3.79
C ARG A 30 17.07 5.86 -2.34
N PHE A 31 15.98 6.58 -2.08
CA PHE A 31 15.60 6.94 -0.71
C PHE A 31 14.63 5.91 -0.13
N SER A 32 14.96 5.39 1.05
CA SER A 32 14.04 4.65 1.90
C SER A 32 13.40 5.61 2.89
N VAL A 33 12.10 5.82 2.76
CA VAL A 33 11.32 6.72 3.63
C VAL A 33 10.29 5.90 4.38
N ARG A 34 10.24 6.04 5.70
CA ARG A 34 9.16 5.46 6.50
C ARG A 34 7.89 6.31 6.38
N LEU A 35 6.77 5.67 6.04
CA LEU A 35 5.47 6.34 5.98
C LEU A 35 5.12 7.00 7.33
N PRO A 36 4.89 8.33 7.38
CA PRO A 36 4.46 8.99 8.60
C PRO A 36 2.98 8.69 8.86
N LEU A 37 2.66 8.25 10.08
CA LEU A 37 1.27 8.06 10.52
C LEU A 37 0.90 9.18 11.49
N LYS A 38 -0.27 9.81 11.26
CA LYS A 38 -0.81 10.85 12.16
C LYS A 38 -1.24 10.28 13.52
N GLN A 39 -1.60 9.01 13.55
CA GLN A 39 -2.02 8.27 14.73
C GLN A 39 -1.27 6.93 14.79
N PRO A 40 -1.15 6.31 15.96
CA PRO A 40 -0.54 4.99 16.07
C PRO A 40 -1.24 3.95 15.17
N PRO A 41 -0.51 2.96 14.62
CA PRO A 41 -1.11 1.88 13.83
C PRO A 41 -2.27 1.16 14.53
N ALA A 42 -2.25 1.10 15.87
CA ALA A 42 -3.33 0.52 16.68
C ALA A 42 -4.72 1.15 16.41
N CYS A 43 -4.77 2.39 15.92
CA CYS A 43 -6.01 3.08 15.58
C CYS A 43 -6.66 2.59 14.28
N LEU A 44 -5.97 1.78 13.45
CA LEU A 44 -6.50 1.26 12.19
C LEU A 44 -7.62 0.22 12.38
N GLY A 45 -7.73 -0.38 13.57
CA GLY A 45 -8.74 -1.40 13.88
C GLY A 45 -8.57 -2.72 13.12
N ASP A 46 -9.57 -3.61 13.25
CA ASP A 46 -9.60 -4.88 12.52
C ASP A 46 -10.17 -4.70 11.10
N SER A 47 -9.28 -4.77 10.11
CA SER A 47 -9.62 -4.67 8.69
C SER A 47 -9.90 -6.02 8.03
N TYR A 48 -9.67 -7.15 8.72
CA TYR A 48 -9.67 -8.48 8.10
C TYR A 48 -11.04 -8.85 7.53
N HIS A 49 -12.12 -8.65 8.30
CA HIS A 49 -13.47 -9.04 7.88
C HIS A 49 -13.91 -8.32 6.61
N LEU A 50 -13.59 -7.02 6.50
CA LEU A 50 -13.88 -6.22 5.32
C LEU A 50 -13.06 -6.69 4.12
N SER A 51 -11.75 -6.87 4.30
CA SER A 51 -10.83 -7.30 3.24
C SER A 51 -11.15 -8.69 2.72
N LYS A 52 -11.49 -9.64 3.61
CA LYS A 52 -11.96 -10.97 3.22
C LYS A 52 -13.26 -10.91 2.41
N LYS A 53 -14.24 -10.12 2.85
CA LYS A 53 -15.51 -9.96 2.11
C LYS A 53 -15.28 -9.39 0.71
N ARG A 54 -14.39 -8.41 0.56
CA ARG A 54 -14.04 -7.82 -0.74
C ARG A 54 -13.33 -8.84 -1.64
N LEU A 55 -12.39 -9.61 -1.10
CA LEU A 55 -11.71 -10.68 -1.83
C LEU A 55 -12.71 -11.72 -2.38
N LEU A 56 -13.63 -12.22 -1.55
CA LEU A 56 -14.65 -13.18 -1.99
C LEU A 56 -15.56 -12.62 -3.10
N ASN A 57 -15.86 -11.33 -3.06
CA ASN A 57 -16.63 -10.68 -4.14
C ASN A 57 -15.81 -10.56 -5.43
N LEU A 58 -14.51 -10.30 -5.32
CA LEU A 58 -13.59 -10.29 -6.46
C LEU A 58 -13.50 -11.69 -7.11
N GLU A 59 -13.40 -12.74 -6.30
CA GLU A 59 -13.44 -14.14 -6.80
C GLU A 59 -14.74 -14.46 -7.54
N LYS A 60 -15.88 -13.98 -7.05
CA LYS A 60 -17.17 -14.13 -7.76
C LYS A 60 -17.16 -13.41 -9.12
N ARG A 61 -16.51 -12.24 -9.22
CA ARG A 61 -16.34 -11.52 -10.50
C ARG A 61 -15.43 -12.30 -11.45
N PHE A 62 -14.34 -12.88 -10.95
CA PHE A 62 -13.44 -13.72 -11.75
C PHE A 62 -14.13 -14.94 -12.36
N ARG A 63 -15.12 -15.53 -11.67
CA ARG A 63 -15.91 -16.63 -12.23
C ARG A 63 -16.77 -16.19 -13.42
N LYS A 64 -17.22 -14.94 -13.44
CA LYS A 64 -18.03 -14.37 -14.54
C LYS A 64 -17.16 -13.85 -15.68
N SER A 65 -15.92 -13.45 -15.41
CA SER A 65 -14.98 -12.91 -16.40
C SER A 65 -13.61 -13.57 -16.25
N PRO A 66 -13.36 -14.65 -17.01
CA PRO A 66 -12.05 -15.34 -17.02
C PRO A 66 -10.90 -14.44 -17.48
N ASP A 67 -11.15 -13.50 -18.40
CA ASP A 67 -10.16 -12.53 -18.86
C ASP A 67 -9.69 -11.62 -17.71
N LEU A 68 -10.61 -11.05 -16.94
CA LEU A 68 -10.28 -10.25 -15.75
C LEU A 68 -9.44 -11.05 -14.75
N LYS A 69 -9.76 -12.34 -14.54
CA LYS A 69 -8.96 -13.21 -13.66
C LYS A 69 -7.53 -13.37 -14.17
N SER A 70 -7.39 -13.69 -15.46
CA SER A 70 -6.09 -13.88 -16.11
C SER A 70 -5.20 -12.64 -15.95
N ARG A 71 -5.73 -11.47 -16.30
CA ARG A 71 -4.98 -10.21 -16.19
C ARG A 71 -4.63 -9.87 -14.74
N TYR A 72 -5.53 -10.09 -13.79
CA TYR A 72 -5.27 -9.88 -12.38
C TYR A 72 -4.13 -10.80 -11.87
N CYS A 73 -4.19 -12.09 -12.19
CA CYS A 73 -3.16 -13.04 -11.80
C CYS A 73 -1.80 -12.70 -12.41
N ASN A 74 -1.77 -12.28 -13.68
CA ASN A 74 -0.54 -11.83 -14.34
C ASN A 74 0.06 -10.60 -13.65
N PHE A 75 -0.78 -9.60 -13.31
CA PHE A 75 -0.33 -8.42 -12.56
C PHE A 75 0.26 -8.80 -11.20
N ILE A 76 -0.43 -9.65 -10.42
CA ILE A 76 0.07 -10.06 -9.09
C ILE A 76 1.39 -10.82 -9.21
N LYS A 77 1.52 -11.67 -10.23
CA LYS A 77 2.77 -12.40 -10.51
C LYS A 77 3.90 -11.44 -10.86
N GLU A 78 3.68 -10.52 -11.79
CA GLU A 78 4.67 -9.50 -12.15
C GLU A 78 5.08 -8.65 -10.93
N TYR A 79 4.11 -8.24 -10.11
CA TYR A 79 4.36 -7.47 -8.90
C TYR A 79 5.19 -8.26 -7.86
N GLN A 80 5.00 -9.57 -7.78
CA GLN A 80 5.83 -10.47 -6.99
C GLN A 80 7.24 -10.63 -7.60
N ASP A 81 7.35 -10.82 -8.91
CA ASP A 81 8.63 -11.00 -9.61
C ASP A 81 9.51 -9.73 -9.51
N LEU A 82 8.88 -8.55 -9.46
CA LEU A 82 9.54 -7.26 -9.17
C LEU A 82 9.96 -7.09 -7.70
N GLY A 83 9.64 -8.04 -6.83
CA GLY A 83 9.95 -8.00 -5.40
C GLY A 83 9.06 -7.05 -4.60
N HIS A 84 7.93 -6.60 -5.15
CA HIS A 84 6.99 -5.72 -4.44
C HIS A 84 5.97 -6.47 -3.58
N LEU A 85 5.90 -7.78 -3.72
CA LEU A 85 5.03 -8.65 -2.92
C LEU A 85 5.77 -9.94 -2.55
N SER A 86 5.54 -10.41 -1.33
CA SER A 86 5.98 -11.73 -0.86
C SER A 86 4.81 -12.45 -0.21
N VAL A 87 4.82 -13.78 -0.27
CA VAL A 87 3.83 -14.60 0.41
C VAL A 87 4.12 -14.56 1.91
N SER A 88 3.09 -14.29 2.72
CA SER A 88 3.20 -14.37 4.17
C SER A 88 2.99 -15.81 4.63
N ASP A 89 3.98 -16.39 5.30
CA ASP A 89 3.89 -17.72 5.92
C ASP A 89 2.93 -17.75 7.12
N ILE A 90 2.67 -16.58 7.71
CA ILE A 90 1.76 -16.42 8.84
C ILE A 90 0.36 -16.11 8.29
N ARG A 91 -0.60 -17.00 8.56
CA ARG A 91 -1.99 -16.86 8.08
C ARG A 91 -2.69 -15.61 8.63
N ARG A 92 -2.36 -15.22 9.85
CA ARG A 92 -2.85 -14.00 10.52
C ARG A 92 -1.82 -13.56 11.57
N PRO A 93 -0.81 -12.76 11.18
CA PRO A 93 0.08 -12.16 12.15
C PRO A 93 -0.71 -11.18 13.04
N GLU A 94 -0.25 -10.97 14.27
CA GLU A 94 -0.80 -9.94 15.14
C GLU A 94 0.34 -9.02 15.61
N PRO A 95 0.25 -7.70 15.37
CA PRO A 95 -0.80 -7.00 14.63
C PRO A 95 -0.68 -7.20 13.11
N ALA A 96 -1.81 -7.39 12.42
CA ALA A 96 -1.88 -7.38 10.96
C ALA A 96 -2.98 -6.44 10.46
N TYR A 97 -2.68 -5.78 9.34
CA TYR A 97 -3.58 -4.88 8.65
C TYR A 97 -3.74 -5.38 7.21
N PHE A 98 -4.98 -5.49 6.76
CA PHE A 98 -5.31 -6.08 5.46
C PHE A 98 -5.89 -5.00 4.57
N LEU A 99 -5.22 -4.72 3.44
CA LEU A 99 -5.75 -3.84 2.41
C LEU A 99 -6.69 -4.60 1.47
N CYS A 100 -7.78 -3.96 1.07
CA CYS A 100 -8.71 -4.53 0.11
C CYS A 100 -8.15 -4.38 -1.30
N HIS A 101 -8.17 -5.44 -2.10
CA HIS A 101 -7.83 -5.35 -3.53
C HIS A 101 -9.06 -4.97 -4.36
N HIS A 102 -8.90 -3.99 -5.24
CA HIS A 102 -9.87 -3.62 -6.26
C HIS A 102 -9.21 -3.64 -7.64
N ALA A 103 -9.54 -4.65 -8.45
CA ALA A 103 -9.06 -4.75 -9.81
C ALA A 103 -9.82 -3.78 -10.73
N VAL A 104 -9.08 -2.88 -11.38
CA VAL A 104 -9.55 -1.92 -12.38
C VAL A 104 -8.91 -2.27 -13.73
N ILE A 105 -9.75 -2.53 -14.73
CA ILE A 105 -9.31 -2.66 -16.12
C ILE A 105 -9.54 -1.29 -16.77
N LYS A 106 -8.51 -0.74 -17.40
CA LYS A 106 -8.66 0.37 -18.33
C LYS A 106 -8.62 -0.23 -19.74
N GLU A 107 -9.69 -0.04 -20.51
CA GLU A 107 -9.78 -0.55 -21.88
C GLU A 107 -8.74 0.06 -22.83
N SER A 108 -8.25 1.26 -22.50
CA SER A 108 -7.22 1.98 -23.27
C SER A 108 -5.78 1.62 -22.91
N SER A 109 -5.55 0.73 -21.93
CA SER A 109 -4.20 0.28 -21.58
C SER A 109 -4.08 -1.23 -21.66
N GLU A 110 -2.95 -1.71 -22.17
CA GLU A 110 -2.63 -3.15 -22.17
C GLU A 110 -2.50 -3.72 -20.74
N SER A 111 -2.27 -2.86 -19.73
CA SER A 111 -2.03 -3.25 -18.34
C SER A 111 -3.30 -3.18 -17.48
N SER A 112 -3.51 -4.17 -16.62
CA SER A 112 -4.51 -4.11 -15.54
C SER A 112 -3.92 -3.46 -14.30
N CYS A 113 -4.71 -2.66 -13.59
CA CYS A 113 -4.28 -1.98 -12.37
C CYS A 113 -5.02 -2.57 -11.15
N VAL A 114 -4.27 -2.91 -10.11
CA VAL A 114 -4.85 -3.28 -8.81
C VAL A 114 -4.72 -2.09 -7.87
N ILE A 115 -5.86 -1.59 -7.39
CA ILE A 115 -5.91 -0.54 -6.39
C ILE A 115 -6.08 -1.19 -5.02
N TYR A 116 -5.24 -0.77 -4.08
CA TYR A 116 -5.36 -1.15 -2.67
C TYR A 116 -6.16 -0.05 -1.95
N GLN A 117 -7.25 -0.44 -1.28
CA GLN A 117 -8.12 0.45 -0.49
C GLN A 117 -8.12 0.05 0.98
#